data_AF-A0A3D2USQ6-F1
#
_entry.id   AF-A0A3D2USQ6-F1
#
_cell.length_a   1.000
_cell.length_b   1.000
_cell.length_c   1.000
_cell.angle_alpha   90.00
_cell.angle_beta   90.00
_cell.angle_gamma   90.00
#
_symmetry.space_group_name_H-M   'P 1'
#
loop_
_entity.id
_entity.type
_entity.pdbx_description
1 polymer ?
#
loop_
_entity_poly.entity_id
_entity_poly.type
_entity_poly.pdbx_seq_one_letter_code
_entity_poly.pdbx_strand_id
1 'polypeptide(L)'
;MESAQAYVKFAFANKDIFKIMFSSALEKEKEYPAFVEVSQKTFHQVVEIVEACQEAGIIKSGEADVLAVIIWGQVHGIIALAIEGQISHTVLEKKSLAEIVTQAIEQAIKK
;
A
#
# COMPACT_ATOMS: atom_id res chain seq x y z
N MET A 1 -0.85 -8.85 7.51
CA MET A 1 0.00 -7.93 8.31
C MET A 1 1.46 -7.93 7.85
N GLU A 2 2.05 -9.10 7.61
CA GLU A 2 3.44 -9.23 7.15
C GLU A 2 3.72 -8.52 5.82
N SER A 3 2.82 -8.62 4.83
CA SER A 3 2.98 -7.94 3.53
C SER A 3 3.05 -6.41 3.66
N ALA A 4 2.23 -5.82 4.52
CA ALA A 4 2.26 -4.38 4.79
C ALA A 4 3.57 -3.96 5.49
N GLN A 5 4.06 -4.77 6.43
CA GLN A 5 5.35 -4.52 7.06
C GLN A 5 6.53 -4.65 6.08
N ALA A 6 6.48 -5.62 5.15
CA ALA A 6 7.46 -5.75 4.09
C ALA A 6 7.47 -4.52 3.17
N TYR A 7 6.29 -3.98 2.83
CA TYR A 7 6.17 -2.77 2.04
C TYR A 7 6.74 -1.53 2.76
N VAL A 8 6.47 -1.37 4.06
CA VAL A 8 7.09 -0.32 4.89
C VAL A 8 8.62 -0.47 4.90
N LYS A 9 9.14 -1.67 5.15
CA LYS A 9 10.60 -1.93 5.15
C LYS A 9 11.24 -1.59 3.80
N PHE A 10 10.62 -2.02 2.70
CA PHE A 10 11.08 -1.72 1.35
C PHE A 10 11.15 -0.20 1.11
N ALA A 11 10.08 0.52 1.43
CA ALA A 11 9.98 1.95 1.19
C ALA A 11 11.04 2.75 1.98
N PHE A 12 11.31 2.37 3.22
CA PHE A 12 12.32 3.04 4.06
C PHE A 12 13.76 2.68 3.69
N ALA A 13 14.00 1.44 3.24
CA ALA A 13 15.30 1.01 2.74
C ALA A 13 15.65 1.62 1.38
N ASN A 14 14.63 1.99 0.59
CA ASN A 14 14.80 2.41 -0.81
C ASN A 14 14.01 3.70 -1.13
N LYS A 15 14.16 4.75 -0.32
CA LYS A 15 13.34 5.98 -0.42
C LYS A 15 13.36 6.62 -1.81
N ASP A 16 14.53 6.74 -2.44
CA ASP A 16 14.65 7.38 -3.75
C ASP A 16 13.97 6.56 -4.85
N ILE A 17 14.15 5.22 -4.80
CA ILE A 17 13.46 4.29 -5.71
C ILE A 17 11.95 4.38 -5.49
N PHE A 18 11.50 4.38 -4.23
CA PHE A 18 10.09 4.50 -3.89
C PHE A 18 9.47 5.79 -4.46
N LYS A 19 10.16 6.94 -4.31
CA LYS A 19 9.69 8.21 -4.89
C LYS A 19 9.60 8.14 -6.41
N ILE A 20 10.60 7.56 -7.08
CA ILE A 20 10.61 7.41 -8.54
C ILE A 20 9.45 6.51 -9.01
N MET A 21 9.26 5.35 -8.37
CA MET A 21 8.23 4.36 -8.71
C MET A 21 6.81 4.90 -8.72
N PHE A 22 6.53 5.99 -7.99
CA PHE A 22 5.19 6.57 -7.86
C PHE A 22 5.16 8.06 -8.25
N SER A 23 6.16 8.51 -9.01
CA SER A 23 6.22 9.87 -9.53
C SER A 23 5.52 10.02 -10.87
N SER A 24 5.24 11.26 -11.26
CA SER A 24 4.77 11.61 -12.61
C SER A 24 5.76 11.28 -13.73
N ALA A 25 6.99 10.86 -13.42
CA ALA A 25 7.93 10.38 -14.44
C ALA A 25 7.40 9.16 -15.23
N LEU A 26 6.36 8.50 -14.72
CA LEU A 26 5.68 7.36 -15.34
C LEU A 26 4.44 7.73 -16.17
N GLU A 27 4.19 9.02 -16.44
CA GLU A 27 3.02 9.54 -17.19
C GLU A 27 2.79 8.89 -18.58
N LYS A 28 3.76 8.15 -19.10
CA LYS A 28 3.72 7.44 -20.39
C LYS A 28 3.76 5.92 -20.27
N GLU A 29 3.24 5.33 -19.19
CA GLU A 29 3.28 3.89 -18.95
C GLU A 29 2.83 3.04 -20.16
N LYS A 30 1.85 3.51 -20.94
CA LYS A 30 1.30 2.82 -22.11
C LYS A 30 2.32 2.66 -23.24
N GLU A 31 3.37 3.48 -23.25
CA GLU A 31 4.50 3.38 -24.18
C GLU A 31 5.49 2.26 -23.79
N TYR A 32 5.34 1.66 -22.59
CA TYR A 32 6.23 0.64 -22.03
C TYR A 32 5.45 -0.64 -21.64
N PRO A 33 5.10 -1.52 -22.59
CA PRO A 33 4.27 -2.70 -22.32
C PRO A 33 4.84 -3.66 -21.26
N ALA A 34 6.16 -3.85 -21.24
CA ALA A 34 6.83 -4.67 -20.23
C ALA A 34 6.70 -4.08 -18.82
N PHE A 35 6.70 -2.75 -18.68
CA PHE A 35 6.46 -2.08 -17.40
C PHE A 35 5.01 -2.31 -16.94
N VAL A 36 4.04 -2.13 -17.84
CA VAL A 36 2.61 -2.36 -17.56
C VAL A 36 2.35 -3.80 -17.12
N GLU A 37 2.94 -4.77 -17.81
CA GLU A 37 2.78 -6.18 -17.46
C GLU A 37 3.31 -6.48 -16.04
N VAL A 38 4.50 -5.98 -15.71
CA VAL A 38 5.11 -6.19 -14.39
C VAL A 38 4.35 -5.44 -13.30
N SER A 39 3.89 -4.21 -13.56
CA SER A 39 3.12 -3.43 -12.59
C SER A 39 1.78 -4.10 -12.27
N GLN A 40 1.07 -4.60 -13.30
CA GLN A 40 -0.18 -5.34 -13.14
C GLN A 40 0.02 -6.64 -12.36
N LYS A 41 1.05 -7.44 -12.71
CA LYS A 41 1.38 -8.67 -11.98
C LYS A 41 1.71 -8.40 -10.51
N THR A 42 2.44 -7.32 -10.23
CA THR A 42 2.78 -6.93 -8.86
C THR A 42 1.54 -6.49 -8.08
N PHE A 43 0.67 -5.68 -8.69
CA PHE A 43 -0.58 -5.26 -8.05
C PHE A 43 -1.54 -6.43 -7.82
N HIS A 44 -1.58 -7.41 -8.73
CA HIS A 44 -2.44 -8.57 -8.61
C HIS A 44 -2.18 -9.37 -7.32
N GLN A 45 -0.95 -9.36 -6.79
CA GLN A 45 -0.65 -9.98 -5.49
C GLN A 45 -1.44 -9.34 -4.34
N VAL A 46 -1.75 -8.05 -4.42
CA VAL A 46 -2.60 -7.37 -3.42
C VAL A 46 -4.05 -7.81 -3.58
N VAL A 47 -4.51 -8.00 -4.82
CA VAL A 47 -5.85 -8.52 -5.13
C VAL A 47 -6.02 -9.93 -4.56
N GLU A 48 -5.07 -10.83 -4.80
CA GLU A 48 -5.07 -12.20 -4.26
C GLU A 48 -5.16 -12.22 -2.72
N ILE A 49 -4.47 -11.30 -2.05
CA ILE A 49 -4.56 -11.16 -0.58
C ILE A 49 -5.97 -10.74 -0.16
N VAL A 50 -6.59 -9.80 -0.89
CA VAL A 50 -7.97 -9.36 -0.59
C VAL A 50 -8.96 -10.49 -0.81
N GLU A 51 -8.85 -11.22 -1.91
CA GLU A 51 -9.70 -12.38 -2.23
C GLU A 51 -9.59 -13.45 -1.13
N ALA A 52 -8.37 -13.83 -0.73
CA ALA A 52 -8.15 -14.77 0.37
C ALA A 52 -8.78 -14.27 1.69
N CYS A 53 -8.71 -12.97 1.98
CA CYS A 53 -9.36 -12.39 3.15
C CYS A 53 -10.90 -12.36 3.03
N GLN A 54 -11.46 -12.21 1.83
CA GLN A 54 -12.90 -12.31 1.59
C GLN A 54 -13.40 -13.74 1.77
N GLU A 55 -12.68 -14.73 1.24
CA GLU A 55 -12.96 -16.17 1.40
C GLU A 55 -12.93 -16.57 2.88
N ALA A 56 -11.98 -16.03 3.65
CA ALA A 56 -11.89 -16.22 5.09
C ALA A 56 -12.95 -15.43 5.91
N GLY A 57 -13.79 -14.61 5.25
CA GLY A 57 -14.82 -13.80 5.90
C GLY A 57 -14.28 -12.62 6.72
N ILE A 58 -13.01 -12.25 6.53
CA ILE A 58 -12.33 -11.15 7.22
C ILE A 58 -12.73 -9.81 6.61
N ILE A 59 -12.77 -9.73 5.28
CA ILE A 59 -13.16 -8.53 4.52
C ILE A 59 -14.56 -8.76 3.93
N LYS A 60 -15.35 -7.69 3.81
CA LYS A 60 -16.65 -7.76 3.13
C LYS A 60 -16.50 -8.20 1.67
N SER A 61 -17.47 -8.98 1.19
CA SER A 61 -17.58 -9.31 -0.23
C SER A 61 -17.77 -8.04 -1.09
N GLY A 62 -17.25 -8.07 -2.31
CA GLY A 62 -17.26 -6.94 -3.24
C GLY A 62 -16.15 -7.07 -4.28
N GLU A 63 -15.97 -6.05 -5.11
CA GLU A 63 -14.92 -5.97 -6.12
C GLU A 63 -13.53 -5.96 -5.46
N ALA A 64 -12.82 -7.08 -5.55
CA ALA A 64 -11.57 -7.31 -4.82
C ALA A 64 -10.44 -6.39 -5.28
N ASP A 65 -10.39 -6.06 -6.57
CA ASP A 65 -9.45 -5.12 -7.17
C ASP A 65 -9.67 -3.68 -6.64
N VAL A 66 -10.91 -3.24 -6.56
CA VAL A 66 -11.28 -1.94 -5.98
C VAL A 66 -10.89 -1.88 -4.50
N LEU A 67 -11.19 -2.93 -3.74
CA LEU A 67 -10.80 -3.02 -2.33
C LEU A 67 -9.27 -3.06 -2.16
N ALA A 68 -8.55 -3.75 -3.05
CA ALA A 68 -7.10 -3.77 -3.07
C ALA A 68 -6.51 -2.37 -3.29
N VAL A 69 -7.07 -1.58 -4.22
CA VAL A 69 -6.67 -0.17 -4.42
C VAL A 69 -6.89 0.64 -3.14
N ILE A 70 -8.04 0.49 -2.47
CA ILE A 70 -8.36 1.24 -1.25
C ILE A 70 -7.38 0.90 -0.13
N ILE A 71 -7.16 -0.39 0.13
CA ILE A 71 -6.25 -0.86 1.18
C ILE A 71 -4.81 -0.42 0.87
N TRP A 72 -4.36 -0.65 -0.36
CA TRP A 72 -3.03 -0.22 -0.79
C TRP A 72 -2.86 1.30 -0.67
N GLY A 73 -3.86 2.08 -1.10
CA GLY A 73 -3.84 3.54 -1.04
C GLY A 73 -3.67 4.08 0.38
N GLN A 74 -4.32 3.47 1.38
CA GLN A 74 -4.13 3.86 2.78
C GLN A 74 -2.69 3.60 3.26
N VAL A 75 -2.17 2.40 3.01
CA VAL A 75 -0.81 2.03 3.43
C VAL A 75 0.23 2.88 2.70
N HIS A 76 0.08 3.02 1.38
CA HIS A 76 0.94 3.82 0.52
C HIS A 76 0.95 5.29 0.94
N GLY A 77 -0.22 5.90 1.17
CA GLY A 77 -0.34 7.29 1.58
C GLY A 77 0.36 7.55 2.93
N ILE A 78 0.16 6.67 3.91
CA ILE A 78 0.84 6.78 5.22
C ILE A 78 2.36 6.71 5.06
N ILE A 79 2.86 5.79 4.24
CA ILE A 79 4.30 5.66 3.96
C ILE A 79 4.84 6.89 3.25
N ALA A 80 4.14 7.39 2.22
CA ALA A 80 4.54 8.59 1.48
C ALA A 80 4.63 9.82 2.41
N LEU A 81 3.60 10.04 3.25
CA LEU A 81 3.62 11.09 4.28
C LEU A 81 4.81 10.93 5.24
N ALA A 82 5.12 9.70 5.65
CA ALA A 82 6.24 9.44 6.55
C ALA A 82 7.60 9.69 5.89
N ILE A 83 7.77 9.30 4.63
CA ILE A 83 9.00 9.52 3.84
C ILE A 83 9.26 11.01 3.65
N GLU A 84 8.22 11.81 3.43
CA GLU A 84 8.32 13.26 3.29
C GLU A 84 8.34 14.03 4.62
N GLY A 85 8.34 13.34 5.77
CA GLY A 85 8.36 13.98 7.08
C GLY A 85 7.10 14.78 7.41
N GLN A 86 5.97 14.45 6.77
CA GLN A 86 4.70 15.18 6.88
C GLN A 86 3.80 14.67 8.01
N ILE A 87 4.20 13.60 8.71
CA ILE A 87 3.51 13.14 9.92
C ILE A 87 4.05 13.90 11.13
N SER A 88 3.16 14.54 11.89
CA SER A 88 3.54 15.29 13.10
C SER A 88 4.33 14.42 14.10
N HIS A 89 5.41 14.97 14.65
CA HIS A 89 6.19 14.31 15.71
C HIS A 89 5.32 13.94 16.92
N THR A 90 4.34 14.78 17.29
CA THR A 90 3.41 14.49 18.40
C THR A 90 2.49 13.29 18.14
N VAL A 91 2.30 12.88 16.88
CA VAL A 91 1.58 11.65 16.51
C VAL A 91 2.54 10.46 16.58
N LEU A 92 3.75 10.62 16.04
CA LEU A 92 4.78 9.58 16.01
C LEU A 92 5.32 9.23 17.42
N GLU A 93 5.26 10.16 18.37
CA GLU A 93 5.55 9.91 19.79
C GLU A 93 4.49 9.01 20.46
N LYS A 94 3.25 9.03 19.96
CA LYS A 94 2.15 8.23 20.51
C LYS A 94 2.06 6.84 19.88
N LYS A 95 2.36 6.74 18.58
CA LYS A 95 2.30 5.50 17.81
C LYS A 95 3.41 5.45 16.78
N SER A 96 4.08 4.31 16.72
CA SER A 96 5.01 4.00 15.64
C SER A 96 4.29 3.96 14.29
N LEU A 97 5.04 4.15 13.21
CA LEU A 97 4.50 4.05 11.86
C LEU A 97 3.86 2.67 11.58
N ALA A 98 4.45 1.60 12.12
CA ALA A 98 3.92 0.24 11.97
C ALA A 98 2.54 0.10 12.65
N GLU A 99 2.34 0.72 13.80
CA GLU A 99 1.05 0.73 14.50
C GLU A 99 0.00 1.57 13.75
N ILE A 100 0.41 2.70 13.15
CA ILE A 100 -0.48 3.53 12.32
C ILE A 100 -0.94 2.74 11.08
N VAL A 101 -0.02 2.08 10.39
CA VAL A 101 -0.33 1.24 9.22
C VAL A 101 -1.23 0.06 9.60
N THR A 102 -0.95 -0.61 10.72
CA THR A 102 -1.76 -1.73 11.21
C THR A 102 -3.18 -1.27 11.52
N GLN A 103 -3.32 -0.14 12.22
CA GLN A 103 -4.62 0.44 12.54
C GLN A 103 -5.40 0.86 11.28
N ALA A 104 -4.73 1.39 10.26
CA ALA A 104 -5.39 1.74 8.99
C ALA A 104 -5.97 0.50 8.30
N ILE A 105 -5.19 -0.57 8.20
CA ILE A 105 -5.65 -1.85 7.62
C ILE A 105 -6.84 -2.39 8.43
N GLU A 106 -6.75 -2.42 9.75
CA GLU A 106 -7.85 -2.86 10.62
C GLU A 106 -9.14 -2.06 10.39
N GLN A 107 -9.04 -0.76 10.12
CA GLN A 107 -10.19 0.08 9.80
C GLN A 107 -10.76 -0.19 8.41
N ALA A 108 -9.92 -0.49 7.42
CA ALA A 108 -10.37 -0.83 6.07
C ALA A 108 -11.07 -2.19 5.99
N ILE A 109 -10.71 -3.14 6.86
CA ILE A 109 -11.26 -4.49 6.85
C ILE A 109 -12.46 -4.67 7.79
N LYS A 110 -12.66 -3.76 8.75
CA LYS A 110 -13.83 -3.82 9.66
C LYS A 110 -15.13 -3.57 8.89
N LYS A 111 -16.12 -4.44 9.13
CA LYS A 111 -17.49 -4.31 8.65
C LYS A 111 -18.18 -3.08 9.20
#